data_AF-A0A969C7D9-F1
#
_entry.id   AF-A0A969C7D9-F1
#
_cell.length_a   1.000
_cell.length_b   1.000
_cell.length_c   1.000
_cell.angle_alpha   90.00
_cell.angle_beta   90.00
_cell.angle_gamma   90.00
#
_symmetry.space_group_name_H-M   'P 1'
#
loop_
_entity.id
_entity.type
_entity.pdbx_description
1 polymer ?
#
loop_
_entity_poly.entity_id
_entity_poly.type
_entity_poly.pdbx_seq_one_letter_code
_entity_poly.pdbx_strand_id
1 'polypeptide(L)'
;MIDAAAARSPTHKPHVERGVSYLRDSFFRGEQWLDIEHVQREAIRWVLEVAGQRVHGTTRRRPLETFEANERSTLLPLVQLRFDPPTWYADAKIHPDHCVVFEKSLYTVPTRYVNPKAIADVRGDSKLVRIYVKGELIKTHARKAPGERSIDHDDYPQHKAGYTMRDPDRMVAEARERGEQVGVFMERLLAGDFPWAKLRQAQALLRLCSKYGRERVDAACRRALGFDVINVKKVERIIKLAPQPSRSSSDAPHGGELVQLPLRFQRPAGSFAHQRPNTSSRGHEHEDHRDPTVAQDGAETTTPVGPAADAPRPGRVCPQGEAE
;
A
#
# COMPACT_ATOMS: atom_id res chain seq x y z
N MET A 1 -34.93 -7.23 -28.46
CA MET A 1 -33.55 -7.09 -27.94
C MET A 1 -33.62 -6.06 -26.82
N ILE A 2 -33.53 -6.47 -25.55
CA ILE A 2 -33.50 -5.50 -24.44
C ILE A 2 -32.06 -5.02 -24.39
N ASP A 3 -31.83 -3.81 -24.88
CA ASP A 3 -30.50 -3.21 -24.87
C ASP A 3 -30.11 -2.85 -23.43
N ALA A 4 -28.84 -3.07 -23.08
CA ALA A 4 -28.37 -2.73 -21.75
C ALA A 4 -28.34 -1.20 -21.60
N ALA A 5 -29.00 -0.68 -20.55
CA ALA A 5 -28.99 0.75 -20.29
C ALA A 5 -27.55 1.26 -20.11
N ALA A 6 -27.22 2.35 -20.80
CA ALA A 6 -25.89 2.94 -20.73
C ALA A 6 -25.54 3.37 -19.30
N ALA A 7 -24.29 3.11 -18.89
CA ALA A 7 -23.82 3.47 -17.55
C ALA A 7 -23.94 4.99 -17.31
N ARG A 8 -24.50 5.37 -16.15
CA ARG A 8 -24.74 6.77 -15.75
C ARG A 8 -25.73 7.54 -16.64
N SER A 9 -26.60 6.85 -17.37
CA SER A 9 -27.75 7.46 -18.06
C SER A 9 -29.06 6.98 -17.43
N PRO A 10 -29.58 7.65 -16.39
CA PRO A 10 -30.77 7.21 -15.65
C PRO A 10 -31.99 7.01 -16.56
N THR A 11 -32.17 7.95 -17.50
CA THR A 11 -33.29 8.00 -18.45
C THR A 11 -33.36 6.82 -19.41
N HIS A 12 -32.30 6.02 -19.54
CA HIS A 12 -32.25 4.87 -20.44
C HIS A 12 -32.93 3.62 -19.83
N LYS A 13 -33.48 3.70 -18.61
CA LYS A 13 -34.24 2.59 -17.99
C LYS A 13 -35.62 3.02 -17.46
N PRO A 14 -36.48 3.64 -18.30
CA PRO A 14 -37.71 4.31 -17.88
C PRO A 14 -38.73 3.37 -17.20
N HIS A 15 -38.73 2.09 -17.56
CA HIS A 15 -39.59 1.08 -16.92
C HIS A 15 -39.22 0.82 -15.46
N VAL A 16 -37.93 0.87 -15.12
CA VAL A 16 -37.46 0.69 -13.74
C VAL A 16 -37.69 1.97 -12.93
N GLU A 17 -37.49 3.14 -13.52
CA GLU A 17 -37.68 4.42 -12.84
C GLU A 17 -39.12 4.65 -12.37
N ARG A 18 -40.14 4.22 -13.15
CA ARG A 18 -41.55 4.30 -12.71
C ARG A 18 -41.84 3.50 -11.44
N GLY A 19 -41.17 2.37 -11.24
CA GLY A 19 -41.31 1.56 -10.02
C GLY A 19 -40.78 2.25 -8.78
N VAL A 20 -39.82 3.16 -8.92
CA VAL A 20 -39.18 3.88 -7.80
C VAL A 20 -40.16 4.84 -7.13
N SER A 21 -41.06 5.49 -7.86
CA SER A 21 -42.07 6.37 -7.23
C SER A 21 -42.96 5.57 -6.28
N TYR A 22 -43.46 4.42 -6.73
CA TYR A 22 -44.29 3.54 -5.90
C TYR A 22 -43.55 3.09 -4.64
N LEU A 23 -42.29 2.70 -4.75
CA LEU A 23 -41.45 2.35 -3.60
C LEU A 23 -41.32 3.53 -2.62
N ARG A 24 -40.96 4.73 -3.10
CA ARG A 24 -40.85 5.91 -2.23
C ARG A 24 -42.15 6.24 -1.53
N ASP A 25 -43.26 6.19 -2.27
CA ASP A 25 -44.56 6.65 -1.78
C ASP A 25 -45.26 5.65 -0.87
N SER A 26 -45.06 4.35 -1.09
CA SER A 26 -45.77 3.30 -0.31
C SER A 26 -44.91 2.61 0.73
N PHE A 27 -43.58 2.68 0.64
CA PHE A 27 -42.68 2.09 1.64
C PHE A 27 -41.98 3.16 2.48
N PHE A 28 -41.43 4.22 1.88
CA PHE A 28 -40.62 5.19 2.62
C PHE A 28 -41.40 6.37 3.21
N ARG A 29 -42.48 6.80 2.56
CA ARG A 29 -43.19 8.03 2.90
C ARG A 29 -43.89 7.91 4.26
N GLY A 30 -43.53 8.79 5.19
CA GLY A 30 -44.17 8.89 6.51
C GLY A 30 -43.62 7.93 7.57
N GLU A 31 -42.72 7.03 7.19
CA GLU A 31 -42.12 6.05 8.10
C GLU A 31 -40.89 6.62 8.84
N GLN A 32 -40.67 6.16 10.07
CA GLN A 32 -39.47 6.44 10.85
C GLN A 32 -38.60 5.18 10.95
N TRP A 33 -37.33 5.32 10.59
CA TRP A 33 -36.38 4.22 10.54
C TRP A 33 -35.39 4.32 11.70
N LEU A 34 -35.01 3.17 12.26
CA LEU A 34 -34.08 3.07 13.39
C LEU A 34 -32.65 2.91 12.89
N ASP A 35 -32.40 1.83 12.15
CA ASP A 35 -31.12 1.45 11.57
C ASP A 35 -31.33 0.77 10.20
N ILE A 36 -30.23 0.44 9.52
CA ILE A 36 -30.27 -0.18 8.19
C ILE A 36 -30.87 -1.59 8.23
N GLU A 37 -30.64 -2.32 9.32
CA GLU A 37 -31.17 -3.66 9.54
C GLU A 37 -32.70 -3.64 9.70
N HIS A 38 -33.26 -2.62 10.36
CA HIS A 38 -34.69 -2.41 10.49
C HIS A 38 -35.31 -2.17 9.12
N VAL A 39 -34.74 -1.26 8.32
CA VAL A 39 -35.21 -1.01 6.95
C VAL A 39 -35.17 -2.28 6.11
N GLN A 40 -34.13 -3.11 6.23
CA GLN A 40 -34.03 -4.36 5.48
C GLN A 40 -35.13 -5.36 5.85
N ARG A 41 -35.41 -5.55 7.15
CA ARG A 41 -36.50 -6.43 7.61
C ARG A 41 -37.86 -5.94 7.12
N GLU A 42 -38.12 -4.64 7.29
CA GLU A 42 -39.37 -4.01 6.87
C GLU A 42 -39.55 -4.04 5.35
N ALA A 43 -38.47 -3.88 4.59
CA ALA A 43 -38.51 -3.99 3.13
C ALA A 43 -38.90 -5.40 2.67
N ILE A 44 -38.38 -6.44 3.32
CA ILE A 44 -38.76 -7.83 3.02
C ILE A 44 -40.26 -8.02 3.29
N ARG A 45 -40.76 -7.55 4.45
CA ARG A 45 -42.17 -7.62 4.80
C ARG A 45 -43.04 -6.91 3.75
N TRP A 46 -42.71 -5.67 3.44
CA TRP A 46 -43.42 -4.87 2.44
C TRP A 46 -43.42 -5.54 1.05
N VAL A 47 -42.29 -6.13 0.62
CA VAL A 47 -42.21 -6.85 -0.66
C VAL A 47 -43.18 -8.05 -0.67
N LEU A 48 -43.24 -8.82 0.41
CA LEU A 48 -44.04 -10.05 0.47
C LEU A 48 -45.54 -9.80 0.71
N GLU A 49 -45.88 -8.79 1.50
CA GLU A 49 -47.24 -8.56 1.99
C GLU A 49 -47.98 -7.44 1.26
N VAL A 50 -47.24 -6.44 0.73
CA VAL A 50 -47.84 -5.26 0.09
C VAL A 50 -47.54 -5.24 -1.41
N ALA A 51 -46.26 -5.12 -1.78
CA ALA A 51 -45.86 -4.94 -3.17
C ALA A 51 -46.10 -6.19 -4.02
N GLY A 52 -45.87 -7.37 -3.46
CA GLY A 52 -46.08 -8.66 -4.11
C GLY A 52 -47.54 -9.08 -4.19
N GLN A 53 -48.37 -8.59 -3.26
CA GLN A 53 -49.80 -8.94 -3.14
C GLN A 53 -50.72 -7.95 -3.85
N ARG A 54 -50.22 -6.79 -4.30
CA ARG A 54 -51.04 -5.80 -5.01
C ARG A 54 -51.49 -6.33 -6.36
N VAL A 55 -52.65 -5.88 -6.83
CA VAL A 55 -53.05 -6.10 -8.24
C VAL A 55 -52.26 -5.14 -9.12
N HIS A 56 -51.40 -5.68 -9.99
CA HIS A 56 -50.55 -4.86 -10.85
C HIS A 56 -51.38 -4.14 -11.93
N GLY A 57 -51.12 -2.85 -12.16
CA GLY A 57 -51.93 -2.02 -13.07
C GLY A 57 -51.97 -2.51 -14.52
N THR A 58 -50.84 -2.99 -15.05
CA THR A 58 -50.74 -3.49 -16.43
C THR A 58 -51.20 -4.94 -16.59
N THR A 59 -50.61 -5.87 -15.85
CA THR A 59 -50.89 -7.32 -15.97
C THR A 59 -52.17 -7.75 -15.27
N ARG A 60 -52.76 -6.90 -14.41
CA ARG A 60 -53.97 -7.16 -13.61
C ARG A 60 -53.87 -8.42 -12.73
N ARG A 61 -52.64 -8.86 -12.43
CA ARG A 61 -52.34 -10.02 -11.60
C ARG A 61 -51.53 -9.60 -10.38
N ARG A 62 -51.48 -10.46 -9.37
CA ARG A 62 -50.62 -10.28 -8.19
C ARG A 62 -49.19 -10.72 -8.54
N PRO A 63 -48.17 -9.85 -8.40
CA PRO A 63 -46.81 -10.18 -8.79
C PRO A 63 -46.25 -11.44 -8.13
N LEU A 64 -46.49 -11.64 -6.84
CA LEU A 64 -45.94 -12.79 -6.11
C LEU A 64 -46.54 -14.11 -6.61
N GLU A 65 -47.86 -14.17 -6.81
CA GLU A 65 -48.53 -15.35 -7.37
C GLU A 65 -48.04 -15.65 -8.79
N THR A 66 -47.83 -14.61 -9.61
CA THR A 66 -47.32 -14.77 -10.98
C THR A 66 -45.89 -15.32 -10.97
N PHE A 67 -45.05 -14.82 -10.07
CA PHE A 67 -43.68 -15.27 -9.87
C PHE A 67 -43.64 -16.75 -9.44
N GLU A 68 -44.42 -17.12 -8.43
CA GLU A 68 -44.46 -18.48 -7.89
C GLU A 68 -44.97 -19.49 -8.92
N ALA A 69 -46.03 -19.14 -9.66
CA ALA A 69 -46.65 -20.05 -10.63
C ALA A 69 -45.84 -20.23 -11.92
N ASN A 70 -45.19 -19.16 -12.42
CA ASN A 70 -44.65 -19.15 -13.79
C ASN A 70 -43.14 -18.92 -13.87
N GLU A 71 -42.57 -18.07 -13.01
CA GLU A 71 -41.17 -17.63 -13.16
C GLU A 71 -40.22 -18.50 -12.33
N ARG A 72 -40.63 -18.90 -11.13
CA ARG A 72 -39.78 -19.60 -10.16
C ARG A 72 -39.15 -20.88 -10.72
N SER A 73 -39.90 -21.65 -11.51
CA SER A 73 -39.42 -22.89 -12.13
C SER A 73 -38.40 -22.67 -13.25
N THR A 74 -38.33 -21.45 -13.80
CA THR A 74 -37.39 -21.08 -14.87
C THR A 74 -36.07 -20.49 -14.33
N LEU A 75 -35.99 -20.20 -13.02
CA LEU A 75 -34.81 -19.62 -12.41
C LEU A 75 -33.68 -20.64 -12.27
N LEU A 76 -32.46 -20.19 -12.53
CA LEU A 76 -31.27 -20.96 -12.22
C LEU A 76 -31.03 -20.99 -10.70
N PRO A 77 -30.43 -22.06 -10.15
CA PRO A 77 -30.03 -22.11 -8.76
C PRO A 77 -29.13 -20.94 -8.40
N LEU A 78 -29.32 -20.39 -7.20
CA LEU A 78 -28.46 -19.33 -6.69
C LEU A 78 -27.03 -19.86 -6.48
N VAL A 79 -26.10 -19.33 -7.26
CA VAL A 79 -24.67 -19.59 -7.07
C VAL A 79 -24.25 -18.94 -5.76
N GLN A 80 -23.78 -19.76 -4.80
CA GLN A 80 -23.37 -19.30 -3.46
C GLN A 80 -22.10 -18.43 -3.49
N LEU A 81 -21.29 -18.59 -4.54
CA LEU A 81 -20.10 -17.77 -4.74
C LEU A 81 -20.52 -16.38 -5.22
N ARG A 82 -20.08 -15.35 -4.50
CA ARG A 82 -20.25 -13.97 -4.95
C ARG A 82 -19.57 -13.78 -6.30
N PHE A 83 -20.21 -12.99 -7.16
CA PHE A 83 -19.60 -12.55 -8.40
C PHE A 83 -18.32 -11.78 -8.09
N ASP A 84 -17.23 -12.16 -8.75
CA ASP A 84 -15.91 -11.55 -8.59
C ASP A 84 -15.72 -10.49 -9.66
N PRO A 85 -15.87 -9.19 -9.33
CA PRO A 85 -15.80 -8.12 -10.32
C PRO A 85 -14.36 -7.97 -10.83
N PRO A 86 -14.10 -8.15 -12.13
CA PRO A 86 -12.76 -8.01 -12.66
C PRO A 86 -12.38 -6.53 -12.80
N THR A 87 -11.14 -6.20 -12.45
CA THR A 87 -10.50 -4.93 -12.76
C THR A 87 -9.83 -5.02 -14.13
N TRP A 88 -10.03 -4.00 -14.97
CA TRP A 88 -9.47 -3.91 -16.32
C TRP A 88 -8.54 -2.72 -16.46
N TYR A 89 -7.33 -2.98 -16.94
CA TYR A 89 -6.36 -1.96 -17.34
C TYR A 89 -6.17 -2.08 -18.84
N ALA A 90 -6.65 -1.09 -19.59
CA ALA A 90 -6.44 -1.01 -21.04
C ALA A 90 -5.04 -0.45 -21.33
N ASP A 91 -4.45 -0.88 -22.45
CA ASP A 91 -3.19 -0.35 -22.99
C ASP A 91 -2.01 -0.35 -22.00
N ALA A 92 -1.93 -1.36 -21.13
CA ALA A 92 -0.84 -1.49 -20.18
C ALA A 92 0.48 -1.79 -20.93
N LYS A 93 1.49 -0.95 -20.70
CA LYS A 93 2.79 -1.07 -21.38
C LYS A 93 3.53 -2.35 -20.97
N ILE A 94 3.95 -3.13 -21.96
CA ILE A 94 4.91 -4.22 -21.77
C ILE A 94 6.31 -3.62 -21.75
N HIS A 95 7.02 -3.82 -20.64
CA HIS A 95 8.36 -3.26 -20.47
C HIS A 95 9.44 -4.18 -21.06
N PRO A 96 10.64 -3.64 -21.36
CA PRO A 96 11.76 -4.44 -21.89
C PRO A 96 12.19 -5.61 -20.98
N ASP A 97 11.87 -5.56 -19.69
CA ASP A 97 12.07 -6.66 -18.74
C ASP A 97 11.02 -7.77 -18.84
N HIS A 98 10.28 -7.81 -19.95
CA HIS A 98 9.23 -8.77 -20.26
C HIS A 98 8.07 -8.73 -19.27
N CYS A 99 7.88 -7.62 -18.55
CA CYS A 99 6.87 -7.51 -17.51
C CYS A 99 5.82 -6.45 -17.83
N VAL A 100 4.57 -6.75 -17.46
CA VAL A 100 3.48 -5.77 -17.32
C VAL A 100 3.20 -5.51 -15.84
N VAL A 101 2.77 -4.29 -15.52
CA VAL A 101 2.41 -3.90 -14.15
C VAL A 101 0.90 -3.95 -14.00
N PHE A 102 0.42 -4.65 -12.98
CA PHE A 102 -0.99 -4.63 -12.58
C PHE A 102 -1.07 -4.52 -11.05
N GLU A 103 -1.79 -3.50 -10.56
CA GLU A 103 -1.92 -3.20 -9.12
C GLU A 103 -0.60 -3.22 -8.32
N LYS A 104 0.46 -2.62 -8.88
CA LYS A 104 1.82 -2.56 -8.30
C LYS A 104 2.54 -3.93 -8.23
N SER A 105 1.98 -4.97 -8.83
CA SER A 105 2.63 -6.28 -8.99
C SER A 105 3.13 -6.44 -10.43
N LEU A 106 4.17 -7.25 -10.62
CA LEU A 106 4.77 -7.50 -11.94
C LEU A 106 4.43 -8.90 -12.44
N TYR A 107 4.07 -9.01 -13.72
CA TYR A 107 3.71 -10.27 -14.36
C TYR A 107 4.48 -10.42 -15.66
N THR A 108 5.12 -11.57 -15.89
CA THR A 108 5.87 -11.81 -17.12
C THR A 108 4.97 -12.06 -18.33
N VAL A 109 5.53 -11.77 -19.50
CA VAL A 109 4.92 -11.89 -20.82
C VAL A 109 5.94 -12.54 -21.75
N PRO A 110 5.54 -13.49 -22.61
CA PRO A 110 6.47 -14.13 -23.54
C PRO A 110 7.24 -13.14 -24.43
N THR A 111 8.53 -13.38 -24.68
CA THR A 111 9.42 -12.51 -25.47
C THR A 111 8.83 -12.01 -26.77
N ARG A 112 8.06 -12.84 -27.49
CA ARG A 112 7.47 -12.48 -28.80
C ARG A 112 6.59 -11.22 -28.76
N TYR A 113 6.09 -10.84 -27.58
CA TYR A 113 5.27 -9.65 -27.38
C TYR A 113 6.05 -8.44 -26.85
N VAL A 114 7.36 -8.56 -26.64
CA VAL A 114 8.18 -7.48 -26.09
C VAL A 114 8.75 -6.63 -27.23
N ASN A 115 8.28 -5.39 -27.34
CA ASN A 115 8.84 -4.39 -28.24
C ASN A 115 8.59 -2.96 -27.68
N PRO A 116 9.24 -1.91 -28.21
CA PRO A 116 9.16 -0.56 -27.64
C PRO A 116 7.74 0.05 -27.55
N LYS A 117 6.81 -0.42 -28.38
CA LYS A 117 5.42 0.05 -28.46
C LYS A 117 4.41 -1.02 -28.01
N ALA A 118 4.88 -2.09 -27.36
CA ALA A 118 4.04 -3.19 -26.95
C ALA A 118 3.12 -2.77 -25.80
N ILE A 119 1.83 -2.98 -26.01
CA ILE A 119 0.75 -2.74 -25.06
C ILE A 119 -0.11 -3.99 -24.95
N ALA A 120 -0.72 -4.17 -23.79
CA ALA A 120 -1.59 -5.30 -23.48
C ALA A 120 -2.75 -4.84 -22.60
N ASP A 121 -3.91 -5.47 -22.76
CA ASP A 121 -5.01 -5.31 -21.83
C ASP A 121 -4.84 -6.32 -20.70
N VAL A 122 -4.95 -5.86 -19.45
CA VAL A 122 -4.79 -6.71 -18.27
C VAL A 122 -6.10 -6.77 -17.51
N ARG A 123 -6.60 -7.98 -17.32
CA ARG A 123 -7.79 -8.28 -16.54
C ARG A 123 -7.40 -9.02 -15.27
N GLY A 124 -7.65 -8.43 -14.11
CA GLY A 124 -7.46 -9.09 -12.81
C GLY A 124 -8.78 -9.40 -12.14
N ASP A 125 -8.97 -10.64 -11.69
CA ASP A 125 -10.01 -11.04 -10.75
C ASP A 125 -9.37 -11.34 -9.38
N SER A 126 -10.12 -11.77 -8.37
CA SER A 126 -9.58 -12.03 -7.02
C SER A 126 -8.43 -13.05 -6.97
N LYS A 127 -8.31 -13.94 -7.97
CA LYS A 127 -7.36 -15.06 -7.97
C LYS A 127 -6.35 -15.02 -9.11
N LEU A 128 -6.72 -14.43 -10.25
CA LEU A 128 -6.01 -14.56 -11.50
C LEU A 128 -5.82 -13.20 -12.17
N VAL A 129 -4.69 -13.07 -12.86
CA VAL A 129 -4.40 -11.97 -13.77
C VAL A 129 -4.23 -12.56 -15.17
N ARG A 130 -5.03 -12.07 -16.11
CA ARG A 130 -5.02 -12.46 -17.51
C ARG A 130 -4.54 -11.30 -18.36
N ILE A 131 -3.62 -11.59 -19.27
CA ILE A 131 -2.98 -10.59 -20.12
C ILE A 131 -3.42 -10.87 -21.55
N TYR A 132 -3.93 -9.85 -22.22
CA TYR A 132 -4.44 -9.92 -23.58
C TYR A 132 -3.65 -8.99 -24.49
N VAL A 133 -3.39 -9.42 -25.72
CA VAL A 133 -2.82 -8.56 -26.76
C VAL A 133 -3.75 -8.64 -27.96
N LYS A 134 -4.28 -7.50 -28.40
CA LYS A 134 -5.25 -7.42 -29.51
C LYS A 134 -6.46 -8.35 -29.32
N GLY A 135 -6.94 -8.47 -28.08
CA GLY A 135 -8.07 -9.34 -27.72
C GLY A 135 -7.74 -10.83 -27.53
N GLU A 136 -6.54 -11.28 -27.87
CA GLU A 136 -6.10 -12.66 -27.66
C GLU A 136 -5.52 -12.84 -26.26
N LEU A 137 -5.95 -13.89 -25.53
CA LEU A 137 -5.37 -14.24 -24.23
C LEU A 137 -3.97 -14.82 -24.43
N ILE A 138 -2.95 -14.09 -24.01
CA ILE A 138 -1.55 -14.51 -24.21
C ILE A 138 -0.95 -15.20 -22.99
N LYS A 139 -1.41 -14.86 -21.78
CA LYS A 139 -0.91 -15.46 -20.54
C LYS A 139 -1.88 -15.29 -19.37
N THR A 140 -1.86 -16.27 -18.47
CA THR A 140 -2.59 -16.23 -17.19
C THR A 140 -1.62 -16.47 -16.04
N HIS A 141 -1.76 -15.68 -14.98
CA HIS A 141 -0.97 -15.75 -13.76
C HIS A 141 -1.89 -15.85 -12.54
N ALA A 142 -1.38 -16.44 -11.46
CA ALA A 142 -1.99 -16.24 -10.13
C ALA A 142 -1.78 -14.79 -9.67
N ARG A 143 -2.79 -14.18 -9.06
CA ARG A 143 -2.72 -12.81 -8.55
C ARG A 143 -1.71 -12.72 -7.40
N LYS A 144 -0.89 -11.67 -7.42
CA LYS A 144 0.18 -11.41 -6.47
C LYS A 144 -0.06 -10.11 -5.70
N ALA A 145 0.41 -10.07 -4.45
CA ALA A 145 0.27 -8.90 -3.59
C ALA A 145 1.11 -7.72 -4.12
N PRO A 146 0.73 -6.47 -3.83
CA PRO A 146 1.48 -5.29 -4.27
C PRO A 146 2.98 -5.37 -3.95
N GLY A 147 3.84 -5.17 -4.96
CA GLY A 147 5.30 -5.25 -4.83
C GLY A 147 5.89 -6.64 -5.07
N GLU A 148 5.06 -7.67 -5.17
CA GLU A 148 5.49 -9.01 -5.59
C GLU A 148 5.58 -9.14 -7.11
N ARG A 149 6.13 -10.29 -7.55
CA ARG A 149 6.32 -10.62 -8.96
C ARG A 149 5.84 -12.04 -9.23
N SER A 150 5.13 -12.24 -10.33
CA SER A 150 4.86 -13.54 -10.94
C SER A 150 5.79 -13.66 -12.15
N ILE A 151 6.91 -14.36 -11.96
CA ILE A 151 7.94 -14.54 -12.99
C ILE A 151 7.87 -15.98 -13.47
N ASP A 152 7.57 -16.15 -14.75
CA ASP A 152 7.77 -17.40 -15.45
C ASP A 152 9.06 -17.29 -16.27
N HIS A 153 9.99 -18.22 -16.04
CA HIS A 153 11.29 -18.21 -16.68
C HIS A 153 11.25 -18.65 -18.15
N ASP A 154 10.23 -19.41 -18.54
CA ASP A 154 10.04 -19.86 -19.93
C ASP A 154 9.61 -18.72 -20.86
N ASP A 155 9.19 -17.58 -20.29
CA ASP A 155 8.89 -16.37 -21.06
C ASP A 155 10.13 -15.66 -21.58
N TYR A 156 11.29 -15.95 -21.01
CA TYR A 156 12.55 -15.36 -21.44
C TYR A 156 13.18 -16.18 -22.57
N PRO A 157 14.03 -15.54 -23.39
CA PRO A 157 14.75 -16.22 -24.46
C PRO A 157 15.66 -17.30 -23.87
N GLN A 158 15.45 -18.55 -24.28
CA GLN A 158 16.24 -19.70 -23.81
C GLN A 158 17.72 -19.60 -24.20
N HIS A 159 18.04 -18.83 -25.23
CA HIS A 159 19.40 -18.58 -25.67
C HIS A 159 19.71 -17.08 -25.65
N LYS A 160 20.90 -16.75 -25.13
CA LYS A 160 21.51 -15.42 -25.20
C LYS A 160 21.98 -15.13 -26.63
N ALA A 161 21.04 -15.02 -27.57
CA ALA A 161 21.35 -14.54 -28.91
C ALA A 161 21.77 -13.07 -28.84
N GLY A 162 22.70 -12.65 -29.72
CA GLY A 162 23.26 -11.29 -29.69
C GLY A 162 22.23 -10.18 -29.82
N TYR A 163 21.15 -10.39 -30.58
CA TYR A 163 20.05 -9.42 -30.67
C TYR A 163 19.35 -9.21 -29.32
N THR A 164 19.22 -10.27 -28.53
CA THR A 164 18.53 -10.27 -27.25
C THR A 164 19.33 -9.54 -26.16
N MET A 165 20.67 -9.64 -26.20
CA MET A 165 21.59 -9.06 -25.20
C MET A 165 21.86 -7.56 -25.37
N ARG A 166 21.34 -6.93 -26.44
CA ARG A 166 21.62 -5.53 -26.77
C ARG A 166 21.27 -4.54 -25.65
N ASP A 167 20.22 -4.81 -24.88
CA ASP A 167 19.83 -3.97 -23.74
C ASP A 167 20.74 -4.17 -22.51
N PRO A 168 20.96 -5.41 -22.02
CA PRO A 168 21.95 -5.68 -20.96
C PRO A 168 23.35 -5.12 -21.25
N ASP A 169 23.90 -5.37 -22.44
CA ASP A 169 25.27 -4.96 -22.80
C ASP A 169 25.40 -3.45 -22.84
N ARG A 170 24.37 -2.76 -23.37
CA ARG A 170 24.28 -1.29 -23.34
C ARG A 170 24.29 -0.75 -21.91
N MET A 171 23.54 -1.38 -20.99
CA MET A 171 23.51 -0.95 -19.58
C MET A 171 24.86 -1.17 -18.88
N VAL A 172 25.59 -2.24 -19.21
CA VAL A 172 26.95 -2.47 -18.70
C VAL A 172 27.92 -1.41 -19.22
N ALA A 173 27.88 -1.09 -20.52
CA ALA A 173 28.70 -0.03 -21.10
C ALA A 173 28.44 1.32 -20.43
N GLU A 174 27.17 1.70 -20.30
CA GLU A 174 26.77 2.95 -19.63
C GLU A 174 27.17 2.98 -18.15
N ALA A 175 27.15 1.83 -17.47
CA ALA A 175 27.61 1.71 -16.08
C ALA A 175 29.13 1.92 -15.96
N ARG A 176 29.92 1.36 -16.88
CA ARG A 176 31.39 1.52 -16.93
C ARG A 176 31.81 2.97 -17.16
N GLU A 177 31.08 3.71 -17.99
CA GLU A 177 31.30 5.16 -18.19
C GLU A 177 31.04 6.00 -16.93
N ARG A 178 30.20 5.50 -16.01
CA ARG A 178 29.85 6.21 -14.78
C ARG A 178 30.82 5.91 -13.63
N GLY A 179 31.52 4.78 -13.67
CA GLY A 179 32.50 4.37 -12.66
C GLY A 179 32.93 2.92 -12.86
N GLU A 180 34.19 2.63 -12.53
CA GLU A 180 34.76 1.30 -12.67
C GLU A 180 33.98 0.26 -11.84
N GLN A 181 33.72 0.58 -10.57
CA GLN A 181 33.06 -0.33 -9.63
C GLN A 181 31.57 -0.42 -9.92
N VAL A 182 30.97 0.65 -10.44
CA VAL A 182 29.58 0.63 -10.94
C VAL A 182 29.46 -0.33 -12.14
N GLY A 183 30.43 -0.30 -13.06
CA GLY A 183 30.52 -1.21 -14.19
C GLY A 183 30.63 -2.68 -13.77
N VAL A 184 31.57 -3.00 -12.88
CA VAL A 184 31.76 -4.36 -12.34
C VAL A 184 30.50 -4.84 -11.61
N PHE A 185 29.86 -3.97 -10.83
CA PHE A 185 28.61 -4.31 -10.16
C PHE A 185 27.48 -4.61 -11.16
N MET A 186 27.35 -3.81 -12.22
CA MET A 186 26.33 -4.01 -13.26
C MET A 186 26.52 -5.33 -14.00
N GLU A 187 27.77 -5.64 -14.34
CA GLU A 187 28.13 -6.89 -15.01
C GLU A 187 27.77 -8.10 -14.14
N ARG A 188 28.12 -8.09 -12.85
CA ARG A 188 27.71 -9.15 -11.91
C ARG A 188 26.19 -9.23 -11.73
N LEU A 189 25.49 -8.10 -11.71
CA LEU A 189 24.03 -8.06 -11.59
C LEU A 189 23.32 -8.72 -12.79
N LEU A 190 23.92 -8.62 -13.99
CA LEU A 190 23.36 -9.11 -15.25
C LEU A 190 24.03 -10.41 -15.76
N ALA A 191 25.00 -10.97 -15.03
CA ALA A 191 25.74 -12.16 -15.46
C ALA A 191 24.89 -13.45 -15.53
N GLY A 192 23.80 -13.53 -14.78
CA GLY A 192 22.95 -14.73 -14.68
C GLY A 192 22.23 -15.12 -15.97
N ASP A 193 21.48 -16.22 -15.92
CA ASP A 193 20.77 -16.77 -17.09
C ASP A 193 19.66 -15.84 -17.60
N PHE A 194 19.07 -15.05 -16.70
CA PHE A 194 17.96 -14.15 -16.97
C PHE A 194 18.30 -12.68 -16.69
N PRO A 195 19.15 -12.03 -17.50
CA PRO A 195 19.50 -10.62 -17.31
C PRO A 195 18.28 -9.69 -17.42
N TRP A 196 17.31 -10.01 -18.28
CA TRP A 196 16.09 -9.21 -18.46
C TRP A 196 15.30 -9.01 -17.17
N ALA A 197 15.21 -10.04 -16.32
CA ALA A 197 14.51 -9.96 -15.03
C ALA A 197 15.12 -8.93 -14.04
N LYS A 198 16.39 -8.56 -14.26
CA LYS A 198 17.17 -7.63 -13.45
C LYS A 198 17.30 -6.24 -14.08
N LEU A 199 16.78 -6.00 -15.28
CA LEU A 199 16.89 -4.70 -15.97
C LEU A 199 16.32 -3.53 -15.16
N ARG A 200 15.24 -3.73 -14.40
CA ARG A 200 14.72 -2.68 -13.50
C ARG A 200 15.72 -2.31 -12.40
N GLN A 201 16.48 -3.29 -11.89
CA GLN A 201 17.53 -3.05 -10.90
C GLN A 201 18.72 -2.33 -11.55
N ALA A 202 19.12 -2.74 -12.75
CA ALA A 202 20.15 -2.06 -13.55
C ALA A 202 19.79 -0.58 -13.79
N GLN A 203 18.57 -0.31 -14.26
CA GLN A 203 18.06 1.06 -14.41
C GLN A 203 18.03 1.82 -13.08
N ALA A 204 17.66 1.17 -11.98
CA ALA A 204 17.69 1.79 -10.66
C ALA A 204 19.11 2.18 -10.24
N LEU A 205 20.12 1.35 -10.51
CA LEU A 205 21.52 1.66 -10.25
C LEU A 205 21.98 2.90 -11.03
N LEU A 206 21.67 2.97 -12.32
CA LEU A 206 21.97 4.15 -13.14
C LEU A 206 21.26 5.41 -12.60
N ARG A 207 20.00 5.29 -12.16
CA ARG A 207 19.29 6.41 -11.50
C ARG A 207 19.95 6.84 -10.19
N LEU A 208 20.53 5.91 -9.41
CA LEU A 208 21.28 6.25 -8.20
C LEU A 208 22.52 7.10 -8.53
N CYS A 209 23.25 6.79 -9.60
CA CYS A 209 24.38 7.61 -10.04
C CYS A 209 23.96 9.04 -10.38
N SER A 210 22.80 9.22 -11.02
CA SER A 210 22.25 10.54 -11.32
C SER A 210 21.76 11.29 -10.07
N LYS A 211 21.26 10.56 -9.06
CA LYS A 211 20.70 11.14 -7.83
C LYS A 211 21.74 11.50 -6.76
N TYR A 212 22.76 10.66 -6.58
CA TYR A 212 23.73 10.77 -5.49
C TYR A 212 25.15 11.12 -5.95
N GLY A 213 25.37 11.23 -7.26
CA GLY A 213 26.69 11.48 -7.85
C GLY A 213 27.49 10.20 -8.10
N ARG A 214 28.33 10.24 -9.14
CA ARG A 214 29.09 9.08 -9.65
C ARG A 214 30.04 8.51 -8.60
N GLU A 215 30.89 9.35 -8.00
CA GLU A 215 31.90 8.93 -7.03
C GLU A 215 31.31 8.25 -5.79
N ARG A 216 30.22 8.80 -5.26
CA ARG A 216 29.55 8.27 -4.06
C ARG A 216 28.93 6.90 -4.34
N VAL A 217 28.34 6.72 -5.52
CA VAL A 217 27.77 5.44 -5.93
C VAL A 217 28.86 4.42 -6.24
N ASP A 218 29.97 4.84 -6.87
CA ASP A 218 31.12 3.98 -7.14
C ASP A 218 31.75 3.45 -5.85
N ALA A 219 32.00 4.31 -4.86
CA ALA A 219 32.49 3.91 -3.55
C ALA A 219 31.52 2.96 -2.81
N ALA A 220 30.21 3.17 -2.95
CA ALA A 220 29.19 2.28 -2.39
C ALA A 220 29.16 0.93 -3.10
N CYS A 221 29.31 0.91 -4.43
CA CYS A 221 29.41 -0.31 -5.23
C CYS A 221 30.67 -1.10 -4.84
N ARG A 222 31.82 -0.44 -4.69
CA ARG A 222 33.07 -1.05 -4.19
C ARG A 222 32.86 -1.74 -2.84
N ARG A 223 32.24 -1.05 -1.89
CA ARG A 223 31.93 -1.62 -0.57
C ARG A 223 30.99 -2.81 -0.69
N ALA A 224 29.94 -2.72 -1.50
CA ALA A 224 29.00 -3.82 -1.70
C ALA A 224 29.66 -5.04 -2.35
N LEU A 225 30.51 -4.84 -3.36
CA LEU A 225 31.29 -5.88 -4.02
C LEU A 225 32.27 -6.56 -3.06
N GLY A 226 32.89 -5.81 -2.13
CA GLY A 226 33.76 -6.38 -1.11
C GLY A 226 33.06 -7.36 -0.15
N PHE A 227 31.74 -7.25 0.00
CA PHE A 227 30.90 -8.20 0.75
C PHE A 227 30.10 -9.16 -0.15
N ASP A 228 30.39 -9.17 -1.45
CA ASP A 228 29.66 -9.93 -2.48
C ASP A 228 28.13 -9.70 -2.49
N VAL A 229 27.72 -8.47 -2.15
CA VAL A 229 26.31 -8.09 -2.07
C VAL A 229 25.83 -7.49 -3.40
N ILE A 230 25.22 -8.32 -4.24
CA ILE A 230 24.65 -7.88 -5.53
C ILE A 230 23.17 -7.51 -5.37
N ASN A 231 22.89 -6.37 -4.72
CA ASN A 231 21.53 -5.85 -4.55
C ASN A 231 21.49 -4.31 -4.52
N VAL A 232 20.77 -3.71 -5.48
CA VAL A 232 20.71 -2.25 -5.66
C VAL A 232 20.04 -1.53 -4.49
N LYS A 233 19.04 -2.13 -3.82
CA LYS A 233 18.44 -1.52 -2.62
C LYS A 233 19.43 -1.46 -1.46
N LYS A 234 20.30 -2.47 -1.34
CA LYS A 234 21.36 -2.48 -0.33
C LYS A 234 22.43 -1.43 -0.64
N VAL A 235 22.80 -1.26 -1.92
CA VAL A 235 23.69 -0.15 -2.35
C VAL A 235 23.08 1.21 -1.99
N GLU A 236 21.80 1.43 -2.27
CA GLU A 236 21.11 2.67 -1.87
C GLU A 236 21.14 2.87 -0.34
N ARG A 237 20.97 1.80 0.45
CA ARG A 237 21.09 1.85 1.91
C ARG A 237 22.50 2.20 2.37
N ILE A 238 23.54 1.63 1.75
CA ILE A 238 24.95 1.98 2.01
C ILE A 238 25.18 3.47 1.75
N ILE A 239 24.65 4.00 0.65
CA ILE A 239 24.75 5.42 0.30
C ILE A 239 24.03 6.28 1.35
N LYS A 240 22.87 5.88 1.86
CA LYS A 240 22.14 6.66 2.89
C LYS A 240 22.82 6.64 4.25
N LEU A 241 23.46 5.53 4.61
CA LEU A 241 24.14 5.35 5.90
C LEU A 241 25.57 5.93 5.91
N ALA A 242 26.22 6.02 4.76
CA ALA A 242 27.55 6.62 4.69
C ALA A 242 27.48 8.10 5.08
N PRO A 243 28.32 8.58 6.01
CA PRO A 243 28.47 10.02 6.22
C PRO A 243 28.75 10.72 4.89
N GLN A 244 28.27 11.95 4.71
CA GLN A 244 28.82 12.77 3.63
C GLN A 244 30.33 12.83 3.86
N PRO A 245 31.18 12.75 2.82
CA PRO A 245 32.54 13.19 2.99
C PRO A 245 32.44 14.67 3.38
N SER A 246 32.50 14.96 4.68
CA SER A 246 33.02 16.23 5.15
C SER A 246 34.30 16.39 4.35
N ARG A 247 34.41 17.46 3.55
CA ARG A 247 35.66 17.86 2.91
C ARG A 247 36.77 17.49 3.87
N SER A 248 37.62 16.56 3.49
CA SER A 248 38.73 16.16 4.30
C SER A 248 39.50 17.44 4.62
N SER A 249 39.45 17.86 5.88
CA SER A 249 40.40 18.80 6.44
C SER A 249 41.74 18.07 6.52
N SER A 250 42.33 17.82 5.36
CA SER A 250 43.64 17.20 5.19
C SER A 250 44.39 18.08 4.20
N ASP A 251 44.79 19.25 4.67
CA ASP A 251 46.01 19.99 4.29
C ASP A 251 46.03 21.39 4.93
N ALA A 252 45.95 21.42 6.26
CA ALA A 252 46.46 22.55 7.02
C ALA A 252 47.28 21.98 8.19
N PRO A 253 48.52 22.44 8.42
CA PRO A 253 49.23 22.10 9.64
C PRO A 253 48.42 22.72 10.79
N HIS A 254 47.73 21.88 11.55
CA HIS A 254 46.98 22.34 12.71
C HIS A 254 48.01 22.63 13.82
N GLY A 255 48.62 23.82 13.77
CA GLY A 255 49.31 24.44 14.90
C GLY A 255 48.31 24.94 15.94
N GLY A 256 47.35 24.10 16.32
CA GLY A 256 46.39 24.40 17.38
C GLY A 256 46.86 23.70 18.65
N GLU A 257 47.22 24.47 19.67
CA GLU A 257 47.49 23.94 21.01
C GLU A 257 46.24 23.22 21.53
N LEU A 258 46.39 21.94 21.88
CA LEU A 258 45.34 21.13 22.50
C LEU A 258 45.07 21.68 23.91
N VAL A 259 44.13 22.62 24.01
CA VAL A 259 43.63 23.07 25.31
C VAL A 259 42.69 21.99 25.85
N GLN A 260 43.18 21.20 26.82
CA GLN A 260 42.35 20.30 27.61
C GLN A 260 41.39 21.13 28.48
N LEU A 261 40.12 21.15 28.11
CA LEU A 261 39.07 21.75 28.94
C LEU A 261 38.92 20.93 30.23
N PRO A 262 38.72 21.58 31.40
CA PRO A 262 38.51 20.87 32.65
C PRO A 262 37.27 19.99 32.54
N LEU A 263 37.46 18.68 32.77
CA LEU A 263 36.44 17.66 32.63
C LEU A 263 35.42 17.73 33.78
N ARG A 264 34.55 18.75 33.74
CA ARG A 264 33.52 19.03 34.77
C ARG A 264 32.51 17.91 35.04
N PHE A 265 32.49 16.88 34.17
CA PHE A 265 31.60 15.72 34.29
C PHE A 265 32.36 14.40 34.51
N GLN A 266 33.68 14.44 34.71
CA GLN A 266 34.43 13.23 35.04
C GLN A 266 34.10 12.79 36.46
N ARG A 267 33.44 11.64 36.59
CA ARG A 267 33.22 11.03 37.90
C ARG A 267 34.47 10.25 38.32
N PRO A 268 34.87 10.32 39.60
CA PRO A 268 35.97 9.51 40.11
C PRO A 268 35.65 8.02 39.95
N ALA A 269 36.66 7.20 39.62
CA ALA A 269 36.49 5.78 39.30
C ALA A 269 35.74 4.98 40.40
N GLY A 270 35.84 5.41 41.66
CA GLY A 270 35.11 4.81 42.79
C GLY A 270 33.58 4.94 42.71
N SER A 271 33.03 5.89 41.93
CA SER A 271 31.57 6.01 41.77
C SER A 271 30.95 4.86 40.99
N PHE A 272 31.77 4.07 40.29
CA PHE A 272 31.35 2.89 39.55
C PHE A 272 31.49 1.59 40.38
N ALA A 273 32.03 1.68 41.59
CA ALA A 273 32.17 0.53 42.48
C ALA A 273 30.85 0.29 43.24
N HIS A 274 30.05 -0.67 42.78
CA HIS A 274 28.93 -1.17 43.56
C HIS A 274 29.46 -2.07 44.69
N GLN A 275 29.46 -1.58 45.93
CA GLN A 275 29.71 -2.43 47.10
C GLN A 275 28.51 -3.39 47.28
N ARG A 276 28.78 -4.69 47.29
CA ARG A 276 27.77 -5.68 47.69
C ARG A 276 27.66 -5.65 49.22
N PRO A 277 26.46 -5.57 49.81
CA PRO A 277 26.33 -5.60 51.26
C PRO A 277 26.78 -6.97 51.78
N ASN A 278 27.72 -6.93 52.72
CA ASN A 278 28.31 -8.09 53.35
C ASN A 278 27.28 -8.73 54.29
N THR A 279 26.98 -10.01 54.09
CA THR A 279 26.06 -10.78 54.94
C THR A 279 26.84 -11.59 55.96
N SER A 280 26.83 -11.12 57.21
CA SER A 280 27.11 -11.86 58.47
C SER A 280 27.32 -10.81 59.57
N SER A 281 26.84 -10.91 60.81
CA SER A 281 26.09 -11.95 61.53
C SER A 281 25.63 -11.34 62.87
N ARG A 282 24.40 -11.69 63.30
CA ARG A 282 23.91 -11.84 64.69
C ARG A 282 23.99 -10.67 65.69
N GLY A 283 22.82 -10.36 66.25
CA GLY A 283 22.63 -9.69 67.54
C GLY A 283 21.14 -9.57 67.85
N HIS A 284 20.65 -10.38 68.78
CA HIS A 284 19.26 -10.59 69.18
C HIS A 284 19.02 -9.84 70.49
N GLU A 285 18.05 -8.91 70.58
CA GLU A 285 17.35 -8.55 71.84
C GLU A 285 15.92 -8.06 71.56
N HIS A 286 15.07 -8.25 72.55
CA HIS A 286 13.62 -8.43 72.53
C HIS A 286 12.92 -7.26 73.27
N GLU A 287 11.58 -7.24 73.23
CA GLU A 287 10.60 -6.42 73.99
C GLU A 287 10.13 -5.12 73.30
N ASP A 288 8.90 -5.00 72.76
CA ASP A 288 7.53 -5.17 73.29
C ASP A 288 6.97 -3.85 73.88
N HIS A 289 6.13 -3.12 73.12
CA HIS A 289 4.87 -2.50 73.57
C HIS A 289 4.21 -1.53 72.55
N ARG A 290 2.95 -1.86 72.21
CA ARG A 290 1.73 -1.05 72.02
C ARG A 290 1.74 0.28 71.24
N ASP A 291 0.89 0.30 70.20
CA ASP A 291 0.17 1.42 69.53
C ASP A 291 -0.50 2.44 70.49
N PRO A 292 -1.10 3.58 70.03
CA PRO A 292 -1.04 4.30 68.72
C PRO A 292 -0.93 5.86 68.89
N THR A 293 -1.14 6.63 67.79
CA THR A 293 -1.83 7.97 67.74
C THR A 293 -0.97 9.21 67.33
N VAL A 294 -1.27 9.74 66.13
CA VAL A 294 -1.53 11.17 65.75
C VAL A 294 -0.40 12.20 65.54
N ALA A 295 -0.56 12.94 64.43
CA ALA A 295 -0.15 14.33 64.12
C ALA A 295 1.36 14.63 63.98
N GLN A 296 1.83 15.61 63.21
CA GLN A 296 1.29 16.57 62.22
C GLN A 296 2.53 17.22 61.53
N ASP A 297 2.26 17.93 60.44
CA ASP A 297 3.05 19.00 59.82
C ASP A 297 4.35 18.64 59.06
N GLY A 298 4.61 19.16 57.86
CA GLY A 298 3.88 20.16 57.08
C GLY A 298 4.56 20.50 55.74
N ALA A 299 3.87 21.36 54.99
CA ALA A 299 4.25 22.13 53.79
C ALA A 299 4.41 21.34 52.47
N GLU A 300 3.38 21.27 51.61
CA GLU A 300 2.86 22.31 50.69
C GLU A 300 3.92 22.81 49.69
N THR A 301 3.74 22.62 48.38
CA THR A 301 2.92 23.54 47.58
C THR A 301 2.41 22.84 46.31
N THR A 302 1.10 22.72 46.17
CA THR A 302 0.40 22.36 44.93
C THR A 302 -0.59 23.47 44.64
N THR A 303 -0.44 24.19 43.52
CA THR A 303 -1.39 25.23 43.12
C THR A 303 -2.47 24.63 42.21
N PRO A 304 -3.76 24.89 42.46
CA PRO A 304 -4.87 24.28 41.72
C PRO A 304 -5.37 25.14 40.54
N VAL A 305 -6.15 24.44 39.71
CA VAL A 305 -6.92 24.88 38.55
C VAL A 305 -8.19 25.64 38.98
N GLY A 306 -8.59 26.67 38.22
CA GLY A 306 -9.88 27.36 38.27
C GLY A 306 -10.14 28.20 37.01
N PRO A 307 -11.40 28.53 36.66
CA PRO A 307 -11.94 28.19 35.33
C PRO A 307 -12.38 29.37 34.41
N ALA A 308 -12.57 28.97 33.14
CA ALA A 308 -13.49 29.44 32.09
C ALA A 308 -14.00 30.90 32.06
N ALA A 309 -13.71 31.60 30.97
CA ALA A 309 -14.48 32.74 30.47
C ALA A 309 -14.69 32.65 28.96
N ASP A 310 -15.94 32.94 28.59
CA ASP A 310 -16.61 32.84 27.30
C ASP A 310 -16.20 33.99 26.34
N ALA A 311 -16.16 33.74 25.03
CA ALA A 311 -15.99 34.79 24.01
C ALA A 311 -16.72 34.44 22.69
N PRO A 312 -17.48 35.36 22.10
CA PRO A 312 -18.44 35.07 21.03
C PRO A 312 -17.81 35.07 19.64
N ARG A 313 -18.32 34.21 18.74
CA ARG A 313 -17.96 34.16 17.32
C ARG A 313 -18.92 35.03 16.48
N PRO A 314 -18.44 35.77 15.47
CA PRO A 314 -19.30 36.57 14.60
C PRO A 314 -20.03 35.72 13.55
N GLY A 315 -21.30 36.08 13.31
CA GLY A 315 -22.29 35.36 12.52
C GLY A 315 -22.04 35.31 11.01
N ARG A 316 -22.60 34.26 10.41
CA ARG A 316 -22.66 34.04 8.96
C ARG A 316 -24.13 34.14 8.54
N VAL A 317 -24.42 35.14 7.72
CA VAL A 317 -25.75 35.42 7.15
C VAL A 317 -25.99 34.51 5.95
N CYS A 318 -27.11 33.79 5.95
CA CYS A 318 -27.72 33.16 4.78
C CYS A 318 -28.87 34.04 4.28
N PRO A 319 -29.00 34.33 2.98
CA PRO A 319 -30.25 34.81 2.42
C PRO A 319 -31.12 33.64 1.91
N GLN A 320 -32.33 33.52 2.49
CA GLN A 320 -33.57 33.09 1.80
C GLN A 320 -33.91 34.22 0.80
N GLY A 321 -34.49 34.07 -0.40
CA GLY A 321 -35.39 33.09 -1.00
C GLY A 321 -36.57 33.88 -1.58
N GLU A 322 -36.72 33.97 -2.91
CA GLU A 322 -37.92 34.44 -3.65
C GLU A 322 -37.92 33.64 -4.97
N ALA A 323 -38.90 32.81 -5.33
CA ALA A 323 -40.33 33.06 -5.62
C ALA A 323 -40.54 33.92 -6.88
N GLU A 324 -40.44 33.26 -8.05
CA GLU A 324 -41.38 33.30 -9.18
C GLU A 324 -41.26 31.99 -9.98
#